data_AF-A0A0S3UFD9-F1
#
_entry.id   AF-A0A0S3UFD9-F1
#
_cell.length_a   1.000
_cell.length_b   1.000
_cell.length_c   1.000
_cell.angle_alpha   90.00
_cell.angle_beta   90.00
_cell.angle_gamma   90.00
#
_symmetry.space_group_name_H-M   'P 1'
#
loop_
_entity.id
_entity.type
_entity.pdbx_description
1 polymer ?
#
loop_
_entity_poly.entity_id
_entity_poly.type
_entity_poly.pdbx_seq_one_letter_code
_entity_poly.pdbx_strand_id
1 'polypeptide(L)'
;MKLTDLPQAVFDDLCQDQQWRLDIDPGFDSKHEFWMQWHHFLKLPEESYSSHREDSLAEFLTVEGYHLLLPVARSHHADIAVIRLMASADQQTLTLFLQDTYHQEWFTKLGDARYGFLAVADRYQKYGCDFYVASYYHFAYLVGRDYEAALAILAQKSCE
;
A
#
# COMPACT_ATOMS: atom_id res chain seq x y z
N MET A 1 -14.88 -0.53 4.43
CA MET A 1 -14.69 -1.86 5.07
C MET A 1 -13.62 -1.71 6.13
N LYS A 2 -13.75 -2.28 7.34
CA LYS A 2 -12.65 -2.33 8.32
C LYS A 2 -12.03 -3.72 8.33
N LEU A 3 -10.76 -3.80 8.73
CA LEU A 3 -10.08 -5.10 8.84
C LEU A 3 -10.77 -6.03 9.85
N THR A 4 -11.27 -5.46 10.95
CA THR A 4 -12.02 -6.17 12.01
C THR A 4 -13.35 -6.77 11.53
N ASP A 5 -13.87 -6.34 10.38
CA ASP A 5 -15.11 -6.84 9.81
C ASP A 5 -14.90 -8.09 8.94
N LEU A 6 -13.64 -8.44 8.64
CA LEU A 6 -13.31 -9.60 7.82
C LEU A 6 -13.50 -10.91 8.59
N PRO A 7 -14.05 -11.96 7.96
CA PRO A 7 -14.15 -13.27 8.60
C PRO A 7 -12.76 -13.90 8.75
N GLN A 8 -12.57 -14.71 9.80
CA GLN A 8 -11.29 -15.40 10.07
C GLN A 8 -10.76 -16.17 8.84
N ALA A 9 -11.64 -16.76 8.04
CA ALA A 9 -11.27 -17.48 6.82
C ALA A 9 -10.52 -16.60 5.79
N VAL A 10 -10.78 -15.29 5.74
CA VAL A 10 -10.04 -14.36 4.89
C VAL A 10 -8.62 -14.17 5.41
N PHE A 11 -8.44 -14.01 6.72
CA PHE A 11 -7.10 -13.93 7.32
C PHE A 11 -6.31 -15.22 7.08
N ASP A 12 -6.96 -16.37 7.24
CA ASP A 12 -6.33 -17.68 7.04
C ASP A 12 -5.98 -17.92 5.57
N ASP A 13 -6.75 -17.37 4.62
CA ASP A 13 -6.43 -17.42 3.19
C ASP A 13 -5.30 -16.46 2.83
N LEU A 14 -5.38 -15.18 3.22
CA LEU A 14 -4.36 -14.16 2.94
C LEU A 14 -3.00 -14.49 3.57
N CYS A 15 -2.99 -15.15 4.74
CA CYS A 15 -1.78 -15.59 5.41
C CYS A 15 -1.24 -16.94 4.90
N GLN A 16 -1.75 -17.47 3.79
CA GLN A 16 -1.14 -18.63 3.13
C GLN A 16 0.03 -18.19 2.25
N ASP A 17 1.23 -18.42 2.75
CA ASP A 17 2.52 -18.06 2.14
C ASP A 17 2.75 -18.60 0.72
N GLN A 18 2.03 -19.65 0.34
CA GLN A 18 2.14 -20.27 -1.00
C GLN A 18 1.16 -19.68 -2.02
N GLN A 19 0.16 -18.90 -1.58
CA GLN A 19 -0.88 -18.34 -2.45
C GLN A 19 -0.71 -16.84 -2.66
N TRP A 20 -0.39 -16.12 -1.59
CA TRP A 20 -0.30 -14.67 -1.63
C TRP A 20 1.16 -14.24 -1.65
N ARG A 21 1.64 -13.94 -2.86
CA ARG A 21 2.93 -13.30 -3.06
C ARG A 21 2.75 -11.79 -2.87
N LEU A 22 3.49 -11.23 -1.94
CA LEU A 22 3.66 -9.78 -1.82
C LEU A 22 5.11 -9.44 -2.11
N ASP A 23 5.30 -8.68 -3.18
CA ASP A 23 6.59 -8.16 -3.61
C ASP A 23 6.67 -6.69 -3.16
N ILE A 24 7.58 -6.41 -2.23
CA ILE A 24 7.76 -5.09 -1.64
C ILE A 24 9.21 -4.64 -1.71
N ASP A 25 9.42 -3.41 -2.18
CA ASP A 25 10.71 -2.72 -2.05
C ASP A 25 10.45 -1.37 -1.38
N PRO A 26 10.87 -1.20 -0.12
CA PRO A 26 10.73 0.06 0.60
C PRO A 26 11.67 1.16 0.08
N GLY A 27 12.59 0.83 -0.84
CA GLY A 27 13.45 1.79 -1.53
C GLY A 27 14.80 2.06 -0.84
N PHE A 28 15.71 2.59 -1.66
CA PHE A 28 17.00 3.22 -1.40
C PHE A 28 18.28 2.42 -1.12
N ASP A 29 18.24 1.14 -0.74
CA ASP A 29 19.38 0.21 -0.95
C ASP A 29 18.94 -1.23 -0.71
N SER A 30 18.70 -2.00 -1.77
CA SER A 30 18.67 -3.46 -1.69
C SER A 30 18.60 -4.11 -3.06
N LYS A 31 19.64 -4.86 -3.39
CA LYS A 31 19.60 -5.92 -4.41
C LYS A 31 18.78 -7.15 -3.93
N HIS A 32 17.78 -6.95 -3.09
CA HIS A 32 17.04 -8.02 -2.43
C HIS A 32 15.57 -7.94 -2.82
N GLU A 33 15.10 -8.97 -3.51
CA GLU A 33 13.68 -9.28 -3.58
C GLU A 33 13.21 -9.55 -2.14
N PHE A 34 12.54 -8.61 -1.49
CA PHE A 34 11.92 -8.85 -0.21
C PHE A 34 10.54 -9.46 -0.46
N TRP A 35 10.51 -10.78 -0.45
CA TRP A 35 9.26 -11.51 -0.31
C TRP A 35 8.71 -11.21 1.06
N MET A 36 7.62 -10.46 1.12
CA MET A 36 6.85 -10.32 2.34
C MET A 36 5.59 -11.16 2.27
N GLN A 37 5.08 -11.48 3.45
CA GLN A 37 3.88 -12.26 3.64
C GLN A 37 2.84 -11.40 4.34
N TRP A 38 1.58 -11.53 3.95
CA TRP A 38 0.49 -10.72 4.51
C TRP A 38 0.33 -10.87 6.02
N HIS A 39 0.75 -12.00 6.62
CA HIS A 39 0.68 -12.16 8.07
C HIS A 39 1.47 -11.10 8.84
N HIS A 40 2.52 -10.51 8.25
CA HIS A 40 3.27 -9.41 8.86
C HIS A 40 2.48 -8.10 8.95
N PHE A 41 1.47 -7.93 8.09
CA PHE A 41 0.63 -6.74 8.02
C PHE A 41 -0.74 -6.96 8.64
N LEU A 42 -1.16 -8.21 8.83
CA LEU A 42 -2.52 -8.54 9.28
C LEU A 42 -2.61 -9.08 10.70
N LYS A 43 -1.49 -9.57 11.26
CA LYS A 43 -1.47 -10.17 12.59
C LYS A 43 -0.31 -9.60 13.39
N LEU A 44 -0.56 -9.32 14.68
CA LEU A 44 0.51 -9.02 15.62
C LEU A 44 1.31 -10.32 15.89
N PRO A 45 2.65 -10.25 16.02
CA PRO A 45 3.43 -11.41 16.42
C PRO A 45 3.02 -11.91 17.81
N GLU A 46 2.93 -13.23 18.01
CA GLU A 46 2.61 -13.81 19.32
C GLU A 46 3.71 -13.56 20.36
N GLU A 47 4.98 -13.47 19.93
CA GLU A 47 6.11 -13.13 20.79
C GLU A 47 6.48 -11.64 20.66
N SER A 48 6.03 -10.84 21.62
CA SER A 48 6.23 -9.39 21.67
C SER A 48 7.66 -9.01 22.10
N TYR A 49 8.65 -9.25 21.25
CA TYR A 49 9.96 -8.56 21.38
C TYR A 49 9.98 -7.24 20.59
N SER A 50 9.01 -7.03 19.70
CA SER A 50 8.91 -5.85 18.83
C SER A 50 7.83 -4.89 19.33
N SER A 51 8.06 -3.60 19.12
CA SER A 51 7.12 -2.52 19.43
C SER A 51 5.94 -2.43 18.46
N HIS A 52 5.57 -3.52 17.77
CA HIS A 52 4.45 -3.55 16.84
C HIS A 52 3.15 -3.34 17.61
N ARG A 53 2.47 -2.22 17.28
CA ARG A 53 1.17 -1.86 17.84
C ARG A 53 0.10 -2.15 16.80
N GLU A 54 -1.17 -2.12 17.20
CA GLU A 54 -2.28 -2.26 16.24
C GLU A 54 -2.18 -1.26 15.07
N ASP A 55 -1.66 -0.05 15.33
CA ASP A 55 -1.42 0.96 14.29
C ASP A 55 -0.35 0.56 13.26
N SER A 56 0.44 -0.48 13.55
CA SER A 56 1.42 -1.07 12.64
C SER A 56 0.80 -2.08 11.66
N LEU A 57 -0.47 -2.45 11.85
CA LEU A 57 -1.18 -3.34 10.92
C LEU A 57 -1.74 -2.56 9.73
N ALA A 58 -1.91 -3.26 8.61
CA ALA A 58 -2.56 -2.73 7.43
C ALA A 58 -4.04 -2.46 7.68
N GLU A 59 -4.57 -1.44 7.01
CA GLU A 59 -5.99 -1.18 6.99
C GLU A 59 -6.47 -0.86 5.57
N PHE A 60 -7.77 -0.96 5.33
CA PHE A 60 -8.39 -0.59 4.08
C PHE A 60 -8.28 0.91 3.82
N LEU A 61 -7.64 1.26 2.71
CA LEU A 61 -7.74 2.55 2.07
C LEU A 61 -8.93 2.53 1.10
N THR A 62 -9.76 3.58 1.08
CA THR A 62 -10.84 3.71 0.10
C THR A 62 -10.49 4.79 -0.91
N VAL A 63 -10.34 4.41 -2.18
CA VAL A 63 -9.95 5.31 -3.28
C VAL A 63 -10.96 5.15 -4.40
N GLU A 64 -11.60 6.25 -4.80
CA GLU A 64 -12.58 6.24 -5.91
C GLU A 64 -13.69 5.15 -5.76
N GLY A 65 -14.03 4.78 -4.52
CA GLY A 65 -15.01 3.73 -4.23
C GLY A 65 -14.43 2.30 -4.16
N TYR A 66 -13.16 2.09 -4.49
CA TYR A 66 -12.45 0.83 -4.32
C TYR A 66 -11.93 0.68 -2.89
N HIS A 67 -12.20 -0.46 -2.25
CA HIS A 67 -11.56 -0.83 -0.99
C HIS A 67 -10.26 -1.56 -1.28
N LEU A 68 -9.14 -0.98 -0.86
CA LEU A 68 -7.79 -1.43 -1.15
C LEU A 68 -7.09 -1.80 0.15
N LEU A 69 -6.50 -2.98 0.18
CA LEU A 69 -5.60 -3.42 1.23
C LEU A 69 -4.16 -3.30 0.69
N LEU A 70 -3.43 -2.30 1.20
CA LEU A 70 -2.03 -2.06 0.88
C LEU A 70 -1.14 -2.63 2.00
N PRO A 71 0.11 -3.00 1.70
CA PRO A 71 1.04 -3.58 2.67
C PRO A 71 1.77 -2.48 3.44
N VAL A 72 0.99 -1.56 4.02
CA VAL A 72 1.49 -0.41 4.77
C VAL A 72 0.64 -0.26 6.04
N ALA A 73 1.26 0.20 7.11
CA ALA A 73 0.57 0.41 8.37
C ALA A 73 -0.50 1.51 8.23
N ARG A 74 -1.57 1.42 9.03
CA ARG A 74 -2.60 2.48 9.11
C ARG A 74 -1.99 3.87 9.32
N SER A 75 -0.91 3.98 10.08
CA SER A 75 -0.21 5.24 10.32
C SER A 75 0.30 5.93 9.05
N HIS A 76 0.54 5.18 7.96
CA HIS A 76 0.96 5.74 6.67
C HIS A 76 -0.18 6.43 5.92
N HIS A 77 -1.45 6.12 6.23
CA HIS A 77 -2.57 6.49 5.36
C HIS A 77 -2.74 8.00 5.17
N ALA A 78 -2.43 8.80 6.19
CA ALA A 78 -2.49 10.26 6.09
C ALA A 78 -1.43 10.82 5.13
N ASP A 79 -0.37 10.06 4.88
CA ASP A 79 0.77 10.45 4.06
C ASP A 79 0.75 9.84 2.66
N ILE A 80 -0.23 8.99 2.37
CA ILE A 80 -0.48 8.40 1.06
C ILE A 80 -1.42 9.29 0.25
N ALA A 81 -0.94 9.75 -0.90
CA ALA A 81 -1.74 10.40 -1.91
C ALA A 81 -1.78 9.57 -3.20
N VAL A 82 -2.98 9.37 -3.75
CA VAL A 82 -3.16 8.65 -5.01
C VAL A 82 -2.96 9.62 -6.16
N ILE A 83 -1.95 9.37 -6.99
CA ILE A 83 -1.68 10.15 -8.19
C ILE A 83 -2.56 9.69 -9.34
N ARG A 84 -2.66 8.36 -9.49
CA ARG A 84 -3.39 7.75 -10.58
C ARG A 84 -3.85 6.35 -10.19
N LEU A 85 -5.10 6.06 -10.47
CA LEU A 85 -5.69 4.73 -10.36
C LEU A 85 -6.16 4.28 -11.75
N MET A 86 -5.89 3.03 -12.10
CA MET A 86 -6.38 2.42 -13.33
C MET A 86 -6.93 1.04 -13.03
N ALA A 87 -8.20 0.81 -13.38
CA ALA A 87 -8.77 -0.52 -13.37
C ALA A 87 -8.48 -1.23 -14.70
N SER A 88 -8.19 -2.53 -14.62
CA SER A 88 -8.21 -3.41 -15.78
C SER A 88 -9.63 -3.48 -16.36
N ALA A 89 -9.74 -3.85 -17.65
CA ALA A 89 -11.02 -3.88 -18.35
C ALA A 89 -12.04 -4.85 -17.71
N ASP A 90 -11.55 -5.94 -17.09
CA ASP A 90 -12.34 -6.94 -16.36
C ASP A 90 -12.53 -6.60 -14.87
N GLN A 91 -11.98 -5.48 -14.41
CA GLN A 91 -11.99 -5.04 -13.02
C GLN A 91 -11.43 -6.10 -12.06
N GLN A 92 -10.51 -6.94 -12.51
CA GLN A 92 -9.82 -7.91 -11.65
C GLN A 92 -8.53 -7.35 -11.06
N THR A 93 -7.97 -6.30 -11.66
CA THR A 93 -6.71 -5.72 -11.21
C THR A 93 -6.80 -4.19 -11.20
N LEU A 94 -6.28 -3.58 -10.14
CA LEU A 94 -6.03 -2.15 -10.05
C LEU A 94 -4.52 -1.90 -10.11
N THR A 95 -4.13 -0.91 -10.91
CA THR A 95 -2.77 -0.36 -10.91
C THR A 95 -2.82 1.05 -10.35
N LEU A 96 -2.04 1.31 -9.31
CA LEU A 96 -2.00 2.59 -8.61
C LEU A 96 -0.59 3.19 -8.66
N PHE A 97 -0.52 4.48 -8.96
CA PHE A 97 0.65 5.30 -8.75
C PHE A 97 0.37 6.18 -7.53
N LEU A 98 1.26 6.13 -6.56
CA LEU A 98 1.09 6.71 -5.24
C LEU A 98 2.28 7.61 -4.91
N GLN A 99 1.99 8.65 -4.14
CA GLN A 99 3.00 9.34 -3.36
C GLN A 99 2.82 8.89 -1.90
N ASP A 100 3.79 8.19 -1.34
CA ASP A 100 3.81 7.85 0.08
C ASP A 100 4.91 8.67 0.74
N THR A 101 4.49 9.64 1.56
CA THR A 101 5.37 10.61 2.21
C THR A 101 5.54 10.33 3.70
N TYR A 102 5.21 9.12 4.18
CA TYR A 102 5.24 8.80 5.61
C TYR A 102 6.62 9.08 6.24
N HIS A 103 7.68 8.76 5.51
CA HIS A 103 9.04 9.18 5.85
C HIS A 103 9.36 10.59 5.30
N GLN A 104 8.55 11.59 5.67
CA GLN A 104 8.61 12.96 5.16
C GLN A 104 10.00 13.62 5.24
N GLU A 105 10.80 13.21 6.23
CA GLU A 105 12.19 13.63 6.41
C GLU A 105 13.11 13.24 5.24
N TRP A 106 12.69 12.31 4.39
CA TRP A 106 13.38 11.93 3.15
C TRP A 106 12.93 12.75 1.94
N PHE A 107 11.80 13.47 2.03
CA PHE A 107 11.16 14.21 0.94
C PHE A 107 11.11 15.71 1.24
N THR A 108 12.27 16.32 1.43
CA THR A 108 12.41 17.70 1.95
C THR A 108 12.43 18.78 0.87
N LYS A 109 12.53 18.41 -0.41
CA LYS A 109 12.65 19.33 -1.54
C LYS A 109 11.59 19.03 -2.59
N LEU A 110 11.21 20.05 -3.35
CA LEU A 110 10.21 19.91 -4.41
C LEU A 110 10.58 18.82 -5.44
N GLY A 111 11.87 18.68 -5.75
CA GLY A 111 12.36 17.64 -6.66
C GLY A 111 12.17 16.20 -6.16
N ASP A 112 11.94 16.02 -4.86
CA ASP A 112 11.68 14.73 -4.23
C ASP A 112 10.27 14.22 -4.56
N ALA A 113 9.39 15.06 -5.13
CA ALA A 113 8.07 14.65 -5.64
C ALA A 113 8.16 13.58 -6.75
N ARG A 114 9.35 13.33 -7.30
CA ARG A 114 9.58 12.24 -8.25
C ARG A 114 9.59 10.86 -7.61
N TYR A 115 9.74 10.78 -6.30
CA TYR A 115 9.77 9.54 -5.55
C TYR A 115 8.34 9.15 -5.18
N GLY A 116 7.93 7.97 -5.58
CA GLY A 116 6.60 7.45 -5.31
C GLY A 116 6.61 5.92 -5.29
N PHE A 117 5.41 5.34 -5.38
CA PHE A 117 5.21 3.90 -5.33
C PHE A 117 4.26 3.45 -6.44
N LEU A 118 4.51 2.26 -6.96
CA LEU A 118 3.61 1.52 -7.83
C LEU A 118 3.00 0.39 -7.03
N ALA A 119 1.67 0.34 -6.97
CA ALA A 119 0.95 -0.78 -6.43
C ALA A 119 0.16 -1.50 -7.53
N VAL A 120 0.19 -2.83 -7.52
CA VAL A 120 -0.75 -3.68 -8.28
C VAL A 120 -1.56 -4.46 -7.27
N ALA A 121 -2.88 -4.36 -7.36
CA ALA A 121 -3.80 -5.00 -6.45
C ALA A 121 -4.83 -5.83 -7.21
N ASP A 122 -4.99 -7.08 -6.78
CA ASP A 122 -5.91 -8.04 -7.39
C ASP A 122 -7.22 -8.09 -6.60
N ARG A 123 -8.33 -8.31 -7.30
CA ARG A 123 -9.65 -8.36 -6.68
C ARG A 123 -9.82 -9.67 -5.91
N TYR A 124 -10.17 -9.52 -4.64
CA TYR A 124 -10.49 -10.60 -3.72
C TYR A 124 -12.00 -10.75 -3.59
N GLN A 125 -12.54 -11.90 -4.04
CA GLN A 125 -13.99 -12.19 -4.00
C GLN A 125 -14.35 -13.47 -3.24
N LYS A 126 -13.43 -14.00 -2.42
CA LYS A 126 -13.68 -15.22 -1.62
C LYS A 126 -14.45 -14.87 -0.33
N TYR A 127 -15.10 -15.88 0.25
CA TYR A 127 -15.79 -15.81 1.55
C TYR A 127 -16.82 -14.68 1.70
N GLY A 128 -17.41 -14.23 0.58
CA GLY A 128 -18.43 -13.17 0.56
C GLY A 128 -17.87 -11.76 0.73
N CYS A 129 -16.54 -11.58 0.67
CA CYS A 129 -15.90 -10.28 0.65
C CYS A 129 -15.67 -9.79 -0.78
N ASP A 130 -15.56 -8.48 -0.99
CA ASP A 130 -15.20 -7.87 -2.27
C ASP A 130 -14.31 -6.64 -2.01
N PHE A 131 -13.02 -6.77 -2.28
CA PHE A 131 -12.01 -5.73 -2.12
C PHE A 131 -10.82 -6.01 -3.03
N TYR A 132 -9.82 -5.14 -3.05
CA TYR A 132 -8.57 -5.33 -3.78
C TYR A 132 -7.42 -5.46 -2.81
N VAL A 133 -6.53 -6.42 -3.05
CA VAL A 133 -5.38 -6.72 -2.20
C VAL A 133 -4.10 -6.61 -3.00
N ALA A 134 -3.13 -5.85 -2.50
CA ALA A 134 -1.86 -5.67 -3.19
C ALA A 134 -1.08 -6.98 -3.32
N SER A 135 -0.68 -7.32 -4.53
CA SER A 135 0.32 -8.37 -4.80
C SER A 135 1.70 -7.77 -5.09
N TYR A 136 1.75 -6.46 -5.41
CA TYR A 136 2.96 -5.70 -5.69
C TYR A 136 2.86 -4.31 -5.07
N TYR A 137 3.88 -3.86 -4.36
CA TYR A 137 3.99 -2.50 -3.82
C TYR A 137 5.45 -2.07 -3.79
N HIS A 138 5.89 -1.27 -4.76
CA HIS A 138 7.30 -1.06 -4.97
C HIS A 138 7.61 0.41 -5.21
N PHE A 139 8.75 0.86 -4.68
CA PHE A 139 9.27 2.18 -4.97
C PHE A 139 9.41 2.39 -6.49
N ALA A 140 8.99 3.56 -6.96
CA ALA A 140 9.00 3.94 -8.36
C ALA A 140 9.36 5.42 -8.55
N TYR A 141 10.03 5.71 -9.67
CA TYR A 141 10.24 7.07 -10.12
C TYR A 141 9.05 7.53 -10.96
N LEU A 142 8.34 8.53 -10.46
CA LEU A 142 7.26 9.20 -11.15
C LEU A 142 7.84 10.11 -12.25
N VAL A 143 7.18 10.12 -13.40
CA VAL A 143 7.63 10.87 -14.58
C VAL A 143 6.45 11.50 -15.31
N GLY A 144 6.72 12.54 -16.10
CA GLY A 144 5.71 13.24 -16.89
C GLY A 144 4.54 13.71 -16.02
N ARG A 145 3.31 13.42 -16.45
CA ARG A 145 2.08 13.83 -15.75
C ARG A 145 2.00 13.33 -14.30
N ASP A 146 2.55 12.16 -14.00
CA ASP A 146 2.47 11.60 -12.65
C ASP A 146 3.39 12.39 -11.69
N TYR A 147 4.54 12.85 -12.18
CA TYR A 147 5.43 13.75 -11.44
C TYR A 147 4.81 15.14 -11.26
N GLU A 148 4.17 15.70 -12.29
CA GLU A 148 3.47 16.99 -12.20
C GLU A 148 2.34 16.96 -11.15
N ALA A 149 1.59 15.87 -11.10
CA ALA A 149 0.57 15.66 -10.07
C ALA A 149 1.19 15.57 -8.67
N ALA A 150 2.27 14.82 -8.50
CA ALA A 150 2.99 14.71 -7.22
C ALA A 150 3.58 16.05 -6.74
N LEU A 151 4.05 16.90 -7.67
CA LEU A 151 4.50 18.26 -7.35
C LEU A 151 3.36 19.11 -6.78
N ALA A 152 2.18 19.04 -7.39
CA ALA A 152 1.02 19.78 -6.93
C ALA A 152 0.58 19.34 -5.51
N ILE A 153 0.62 18.03 -5.25
CA ILE A 153 0.31 17.46 -3.92
C ILE A 153 1.33 17.95 -2.88
N LEU A 154 2.62 17.84 -3.16
CA LEU A 154 3.68 18.25 -2.21
C LEU A 154 3.65 19.76 -1.93
N ALA A 155 3.35 20.57 -2.94
CA ALA A 155 3.22 22.02 -2.78
C ALA A 155 2.05 22.41 -1.86
N GLN A 156 0.92 21.70 -1.95
CA GLN A 156 -0.23 21.93 -1.05
C GLN A 156 0.13 21.64 0.40
N LYS A 157 0.80 20.51 0.67
CA LYS A 157 1.25 20.14 2.02
C LYS A 157 2.26 21.12 2.63
N SER A 158 3.02 21.85 1.81
CA SER A 158 4.04 22.82 2.28
C SER A 158 3.46 24.20 2.64
N CYS A 159 2.17 24.45 2.36
CA CYS A 159 1.50 25.71 2.64
C CYS A 159 0.51 25.65 3.83
N GLU A 160 0.29 24.46 4.40
CA GLU A 160 -0.47 24.23 5.64
C GLU A 160 0.45 24.31 6.88
#